data_AF-A0A560DPG6-F1
#
_entry.id   AF-A0A560DPG6-F1
#
_cell.length_a   1.000
_cell.length_b   1.000
_cell.length_c   1.000
_cell.angle_alpha   90.00
_cell.angle_beta   90.00
_cell.angle_gamma   90.00
#
_symmetry.space_group_name_H-M   'P 1'
#
loop_
_entity.id
_entity.type
_entity.pdbx_description
1 polymer ?
#
loop_
_entity_poly.entity_id
_entity_poly.type
_entity_poly.pdbx_seq_one_letter_code
_entity_poly.pdbx_strand_id
1 'polypeptide(L)'
;MGHFASPLDNFDYKAQPDTMLNPRTVDHVLDLPSFLTTLLSAQAHVGCRIDEMSLEAQAVIVQRRVSQLVSIARINPLWRRRINDAVGVGPVDSFDRFRALPLTEKEDFHQMFTGRRPGMVVPIERCGFEVVASGGTSSGKPSETVYPLGELQETYGWAGDFMGRHIMARHLAGGGAKWVATTLADYQMWSSGTMVGGVLQKIPGVNFIGAGPMSREVFQLMMSYPGPKAIMGITQSIKLLSSFADGLSREARHSFRVALYGSGVLTPKARADLRRAYPNLIVLSYFAATQAETIGLQLDPESPLLTAVPGLHLVEVVRPDGQWAAVGEEGELVVTRLFGNAAPVLRYKMGDRVIRRPDLRSASLNAMQFEYVGRSGDFMHIGDTQYSASQALAAIIAEFRRRQVLEIDSVATDMQFQIDRAKRQFHLLLGTLEAVSLSAHVAARLTPEGSSPLIIAGLVRSLSVFNALEANEASLRSSGYSFAIRFVDPTGTDLVRTAVGKVPLVVDRV
;
A
#
# COMPACT_ATOMS: atom_id res chain seq x y z
N MET A 1 3.68 -35.14 -8.34
CA MET A 1 3.34 -35.70 -9.67
C MET A 1 1.86 -35.99 -9.69
N GLY A 2 1.17 -35.40 -10.68
CA GLY A 2 -0.28 -35.42 -10.86
C GLY A 2 -0.59 -34.30 -11.84
N HIS A 3 -0.47 -34.58 -13.15
CA HIS A 3 -0.91 -33.69 -14.22
C HIS A 3 -2.44 -33.56 -14.12
N PHE A 4 -2.91 -32.56 -13.38
CA PHE A 4 -4.26 -32.06 -13.60
C PHE A 4 -4.19 -31.18 -14.84
N ALA A 5 -4.79 -31.66 -15.93
CA ALA A 5 -4.99 -30.84 -17.12
C ALA A 5 -5.72 -29.56 -16.68
N SER A 6 -5.10 -28.41 -16.93
CA SER A 6 -5.70 -27.12 -16.64
C SER A 6 -6.89 -26.92 -17.59
N PRO A 7 -8.01 -26.30 -17.16
CA PRO A 7 -9.07 -25.87 -18.09
C PRO A 7 -8.54 -24.94 -19.21
N LEU A 8 -7.33 -24.40 -19.05
CA LEU A 8 -6.63 -23.58 -20.04
C LEU A 8 -5.79 -24.39 -21.05
N ASP A 9 -5.61 -25.70 -20.88
CA ASP A 9 -4.81 -26.54 -21.81
C ASP A 9 -5.44 -26.62 -23.21
N ASN A 10 -6.74 -26.31 -23.32
CA ASN A 10 -7.50 -26.20 -24.58
C ASN A 10 -7.76 -24.74 -25.01
N PHE A 11 -7.22 -23.74 -24.31
CA PHE A 11 -7.20 -22.37 -24.84
C PHE A 11 -6.12 -22.34 -25.92
N ASP A 12 -6.51 -22.66 -27.15
CA ASP A 12 -5.61 -22.79 -28.30
C ASP A 12 -5.04 -21.42 -28.71
N TYR A 13 -4.11 -20.96 -27.89
CA TYR A 13 -3.29 -19.80 -28.15
C TYR A 13 -2.18 -20.10 -29.17
N LYS A 14 -2.00 -21.34 -29.63
CA LYS A 14 -0.92 -21.74 -30.56
C LYS A 14 -1.16 -21.24 -31.99
N ALA A 15 -2.36 -20.74 -32.29
CA ALA A 15 -2.70 -20.13 -33.58
C ALA A 15 -2.45 -18.61 -33.67
N GLN A 16 -1.97 -17.97 -32.61
CA GLN A 16 -1.68 -16.52 -32.63
C GLN A 16 -0.31 -16.22 -33.27
N PRO A 17 -0.17 -15.10 -34.01
CA PRO A 17 1.12 -14.69 -34.57
C PRO A 17 2.21 -14.61 -33.48
N ASP A 18 3.45 -15.04 -33.78
CA ASP A 18 4.59 -14.95 -32.85
C ASP A 18 4.76 -13.53 -32.28
N THR A 19 4.45 -12.51 -33.08
CA THR A 19 4.50 -11.10 -32.69
C THR A 19 3.57 -10.73 -31.53
N MET A 20 2.51 -11.51 -31.26
CA MET A 20 1.66 -11.29 -30.10
C MET A 20 2.38 -11.60 -28.80
N LEU A 21 3.16 -12.68 -28.72
CA LEU A 21 3.91 -13.03 -27.52
C LEU A 21 5.30 -12.39 -27.50
N ASN A 22 5.91 -12.22 -28.67
CA ASN A 22 7.28 -11.76 -28.86
C ASN A 22 7.33 -10.56 -29.82
N PRO A 23 6.81 -9.39 -29.42
CA PRO A 23 6.94 -8.18 -30.21
C PRO A 23 8.43 -7.80 -30.34
N ARG A 24 8.79 -7.27 -31.51
CA ARG A 24 10.20 -6.99 -31.87
C ARG A 24 10.47 -5.51 -32.12
N THR A 25 9.43 -4.72 -32.36
CA THR A 25 9.47 -3.29 -32.66
C THR A 25 8.44 -2.54 -31.82
N VAL A 26 8.61 -1.23 -31.70
CA VAL A 26 7.63 -0.36 -31.06
C VAL A 26 6.26 -0.44 -31.76
N ASP A 27 6.24 -0.58 -33.08
CA ASP A 27 5.00 -0.73 -33.85
C ASP A 27 4.25 -2.00 -33.47
N HIS A 28 4.95 -3.13 -33.34
CA HIS A 28 4.31 -4.36 -32.85
C HIS A 28 3.69 -4.18 -31.47
N VAL A 29 4.32 -3.41 -30.57
CA VAL A 29 3.78 -3.13 -29.22
C VAL A 29 2.51 -2.29 -29.29
N LEU A 30 2.48 -1.28 -30.16
CA LEU A 30 1.31 -0.42 -30.37
C LEU A 30 0.14 -1.17 -31.02
N ASP A 31 0.43 -2.19 -31.84
CA ASP A 31 -0.57 -3.04 -32.48
C ASP A 31 -1.09 -4.18 -31.59
N LEU A 32 -0.50 -4.39 -30.41
CA LEU A 32 -0.96 -5.43 -29.49
C LEU A 32 -2.38 -5.12 -29.00
N PRO A 33 -3.24 -6.15 -28.84
CA PRO A 33 -4.46 -5.97 -28.06
C PRO A 33 -4.09 -5.60 -26.63
N SER A 34 -4.95 -4.81 -25.98
CA SER A 34 -4.71 -4.46 -24.59
C SER A 34 -4.75 -5.69 -23.69
N PHE A 35 -4.08 -5.61 -22.55
CA PHE A 35 -4.10 -6.73 -21.61
C PHE A 35 -5.51 -6.97 -21.04
N LEU A 36 -6.34 -5.92 -20.92
CA LEU A 36 -7.75 -6.07 -20.57
C LEU A 36 -8.48 -6.99 -21.54
N THR A 37 -8.31 -6.81 -22.85
CA THR A 37 -8.93 -7.69 -23.86
C THR A 37 -8.52 -9.14 -23.67
N THR A 38 -7.25 -9.38 -23.33
CA THR A 38 -6.74 -10.72 -23.05
C THR A 38 -7.40 -11.34 -21.82
N LEU A 39 -7.51 -10.58 -20.72
CA LEU A 39 -8.19 -11.02 -19.50
C LEU A 39 -9.67 -11.33 -19.75
N LEU A 40 -10.39 -10.45 -20.45
CA LEU A 40 -11.80 -10.66 -20.77
C LEU A 40 -12.00 -11.90 -21.66
N SER A 41 -11.12 -12.14 -22.63
CA SER A 41 -11.15 -13.34 -23.46
C SER A 41 -10.89 -14.61 -22.65
N ALA A 42 -9.94 -14.57 -21.71
CA ALA A 42 -9.69 -15.67 -20.76
C ALA A 42 -10.93 -15.99 -19.92
N GLN A 43 -11.59 -14.96 -19.37
CA GLN A 43 -12.83 -15.14 -18.60
C GLN A 43 -13.96 -15.74 -19.44
N ALA A 44 -14.13 -15.28 -20.68
CA ALA A 44 -15.17 -15.78 -21.57
C ALA A 44 -14.96 -17.26 -21.92
N HIS A 45 -13.72 -17.69 -22.15
CA HIS A 45 -13.41 -19.09 -22.47
C HIS A 45 -13.57 -20.03 -21.27
N VAL A 46 -13.09 -19.61 -20.10
CA VAL A 46 -13.21 -20.43 -18.87
C VAL A 46 -14.64 -20.41 -18.33
N GLY A 47 -15.42 -19.37 -18.64
CA GLY A 47 -16.80 -19.22 -18.20
C GLY A 47 -16.96 -18.66 -16.79
N CYS A 48 -15.91 -18.06 -16.22
CA CYS A 48 -15.95 -17.39 -14.91
C CYS A 48 -14.97 -16.21 -14.87
N ARG A 49 -15.09 -15.35 -13.85
CA ARG A 49 -14.17 -14.22 -13.70
C ARG A 49 -12.80 -14.67 -13.24
N ILE A 50 -11.76 -13.88 -13.51
CA ILE A 50 -10.38 -14.25 -13.12
C ILE A 50 -10.25 -14.49 -11.62
N ASP A 51 -11.01 -13.74 -10.82
CA ASP A 51 -10.96 -13.82 -9.37
C ASP A 51 -11.81 -14.98 -8.85
N GLU A 52 -12.62 -15.62 -9.67
CA GLU A 52 -13.30 -16.89 -9.38
C GLU A 52 -12.48 -18.10 -9.84
N MET A 53 -11.57 -17.93 -10.81
CA MET A 53 -10.64 -18.96 -11.25
C MET A 53 -9.73 -19.43 -10.12
N SER A 54 -9.31 -20.69 -10.17
CA SER A 54 -8.27 -21.20 -9.26
C SER A 54 -6.95 -20.43 -9.43
N LEU A 55 -6.15 -20.34 -8.36
CA LEU A 55 -4.86 -19.66 -8.41
C LEU A 55 -3.92 -20.27 -9.46
N GLU A 56 -4.06 -21.56 -9.71
CA GLU A 56 -3.29 -22.30 -10.72
C GLU A 56 -3.67 -21.85 -12.13
N ALA A 57 -4.97 -21.63 -12.40
CA ALA A 57 -5.42 -21.09 -13.68
C ALA A 57 -5.01 -19.62 -13.86
N GLN A 58 -5.14 -18.81 -12.80
CA GLN A 58 -4.64 -17.43 -12.81
C GLN A 58 -3.13 -17.38 -13.10
N ALA A 59 -2.35 -18.28 -12.49
CA ALA A 59 -0.90 -18.36 -12.66
C ALA A 59 -0.48 -18.62 -14.12
N VAL A 60 -1.22 -19.44 -14.87
CA VAL A 60 -0.95 -19.67 -16.30
C VAL A 60 -1.10 -18.38 -17.12
N ILE A 61 -2.16 -17.62 -16.88
CA ILE A 61 -2.41 -16.33 -17.56
C ILE A 61 -1.30 -15.34 -17.21
N VAL A 62 -0.97 -15.22 -15.92
CA VAL A 62 0.06 -14.30 -15.44
C VAL A 62 1.44 -14.69 -15.95
N GLN A 63 1.80 -15.98 -15.96
CA GLN A 63 3.09 -16.47 -16.48
C GLN A 63 3.27 -16.11 -17.96
N ARG A 64 2.23 -16.34 -18.78
CA ARG A 64 2.23 -15.94 -20.18
C ARG A 64 2.40 -14.43 -20.31
N ARG A 65 1.67 -13.64 -19.50
CA ARG A 65 1.73 -12.19 -19.55
C ARG A 65 3.11 -11.65 -19.15
N VAL A 66 3.74 -12.18 -18.11
CA VAL A 66 5.10 -11.73 -17.73
C VAL A 66 6.13 -12.11 -18.80
N SER A 67 5.98 -13.26 -19.47
CA SER A 67 6.80 -13.60 -20.64
C SER A 67 6.66 -12.55 -21.74
N GLN A 68 5.43 -12.14 -22.07
CA GLN A 68 5.16 -11.10 -23.06
C GLN A 68 5.77 -9.76 -22.64
N LEU A 69 5.61 -9.36 -21.38
CA LEU A 69 6.17 -8.12 -20.84
C LEU A 69 7.70 -8.10 -20.88
N VAL A 70 8.37 -9.23 -20.63
CA VAL A 70 9.82 -9.35 -20.79
C VAL A 70 10.23 -9.19 -22.25
N SER A 71 9.49 -9.81 -23.19
CA SER A 71 9.73 -9.63 -24.62
C SER A 71 9.53 -8.18 -25.06
N ILE A 72 8.48 -7.50 -24.57
CA ILE A 72 8.23 -6.07 -24.78
C ILE A 72 9.39 -5.24 -24.23
N ALA A 73 9.81 -5.48 -22.98
CA ALA A 73 10.89 -4.74 -22.34
C ALA A 73 12.22 -4.87 -23.11
N ARG A 74 12.53 -6.05 -23.69
CA ARG A 74 13.73 -6.28 -24.51
C ARG A 74 13.81 -5.44 -25.80
N ILE A 75 12.73 -4.79 -26.22
CA ILE A 75 12.78 -3.82 -27.33
C ILE A 75 13.63 -2.61 -26.92
N ASN A 76 13.53 -2.19 -25.65
CA ASN A 76 14.33 -1.13 -25.07
C ASN A 76 15.77 -1.61 -24.76
N PRO A 77 16.83 -0.88 -25.18
CA PRO A 77 18.22 -1.30 -24.97
C PRO A 77 18.64 -1.48 -23.50
N LEU A 78 18.16 -0.62 -22.59
CA LEU A 78 18.51 -0.68 -21.16
C LEU A 78 17.92 -1.94 -20.52
N TRP A 79 16.63 -2.18 -20.77
CA TRP A 79 15.96 -3.40 -20.32
C TRP A 79 16.57 -4.65 -20.95
N ARG A 80 16.84 -4.63 -22.27
CA ARG A 80 17.47 -5.76 -22.97
C ARG A 80 18.78 -6.16 -22.33
N ARG A 81 19.66 -5.19 -22.04
CA ARG A 81 20.93 -5.45 -21.37
C ARG A 81 20.67 -6.05 -19.97
N ARG A 82 19.87 -5.38 -19.15
CA ARG A 82 19.56 -5.82 -17.77
C ARG A 82 19.00 -7.25 -17.72
N ILE A 83 18.10 -7.58 -18.64
CA ILE A 83 17.47 -8.90 -18.75
C ILE A 83 18.49 -9.93 -19.26
N ASN A 84 19.22 -9.63 -20.34
CA ASN A 84 20.12 -10.60 -20.95
C ASN A 84 21.34 -10.90 -20.09
N ASP A 85 21.85 -9.91 -19.34
CA ASP A 85 22.94 -10.11 -18.39
C ASP A 85 22.52 -11.07 -17.25
N ALA A 86 21.23 -11.11 -16.90
CA ALA A 86 20.70 -11.95 -15.82
C ALA A 86 20.32 -13.37 -16.28
N VAL A 87 19.64 -13.50 -17.43
CA VAL A 87 19.03 -14.76 -17.85
C VAL A 87 19.35 -15.18 -19.29
N GLY A 88 20.23 -14.44 -19.97
CA GLY A 88 20.58 -14.65 -21.38
C GLY A 88 19.52 -14.18 -22.36
N VAL A 89 19.73 -14.49 -23.64
CA VAL A 89 18.85 -14.05 -24.75
C VAL A 89 17.61 -14.93 -24.95
N GLY A 90 17.54 -16.08 -24.27
CA GLY A 90 16.44 -17.03 -24.39
C GLY A 90 15.12 -16.51 -23.82
N PRO A 91 13.99 -17.20 -24.05
CA PRO A 91 12.70 -16.82 -23.51
C PRO A 91 12.68 -16.83 -21.97
N VAL A 92 11.78 -16.04 -21.40
CA VAL A 92 11.45 -16.05 -19.96
C VAL A 92 10.02 -16.56 -19.82
N ASP A 93 9.89 -17.88 -19.90
CA ASP A 93 8.64 -18.62 -20.09
C ASP A 93 8.08 -19.24 -18.80
N SER A 94 8.75 -19.01 -17.67
CA SER A 94 8.42 -19.56 -16.35
C SER A 94 8.66 -18.53 -15.26
N PHE A 95 7.93 -18.67 -14.14
CA PHE A 95 8.20 -17.84 -12.96
C PHE A 95 9.63 -18.02 -12.45
N ASP A 96 10.23 -19.19 -12.55
CA ASP A 96 11.62 -19.42 -12.13
C ASP A 96 12.61 -18.54 -12.90
N ARG A 97 12.46 -18.49 -14.23
CA ARG A 97 13.28 -17.60 -15.07
C ARG A 97 12.96 -16.13 -14.82
N PHE A 98 11.68 -15.80 -14.59
CA PHE A 98 11.28 -14.43 -14.26
C PHE A 98 11.87 -13.97 -12.93
N ARG A 99 11.90 -14.83 -11.91
CA ARG A 99 12.48 -14.58 -10.59
C ARG A 99 13.99 -14.40 -10.62
N ALA A 100 14.67 -14.91 -11.64
CA ALA A 100 16.09 -14.69 -11.85
C ALA A 100 16.42 -13.29 -12.39
N LEU A 101 15.42 -12.53 -12.87
CA LEU A 101 15.60 -11.12 -13.24
C LEU A 101 15.92 -10.29 -11.97
N PRO A 102 16.86 -9.34 -12.02
CA PRO A 102 17.15 -8.49 -10.88
C PRO A 102 15.92 -7.64 -10.49
N LEU A 103 15.71 -7.44 -9.19
CA LEU A 103 14.72 -6.49 -8.69
C LEU A 103 15.02 -5.09 -9.23
N THR A 104 13.99 -4.32 -9.54
CA THR A 104 14.13 -2.90 -9.91
C THR A 104 14.09 -2.06 -8.63
N GLU A 105 15.24 -1.52 -8.26
CA GLU A 105 15.39 -0.66 -7.08
C GLU A 105 14.88 0.76 -7.36
N LYS A 106 14.76 1.59 -6.31
CA LYS A 106 14.31 2.98 -6.45
C LYS A 106 15.21 3.80 -7.39
N GLU A 107 16.52 3.59 -7.33
CA GLU A 107 17.47 4.30 -8.17
C GLU A 107 17.39 3.84 -9.63
N ASP A 108 17.25 2.52 -9.87
CA ASP A 108 17.00 1.99 -11.21
C ASP A 108 15.75 2.62 -11.82
N PHE A 109 14.65 2.64 -11.05
CA PHE A 109 13.37 3.21 -11.48
C PHE A 109 13.48 4.70 -11.78
N HIS A 110 14.17 5.46 -10.93
CA HIS A 110 14.44 6.88 -11.17
C HIS A 110 15.19 7.08 -12.50
N GLN A 111 16.27 6.34 -12.74
CA GLN A 111 17.06 6.42 -13.97
C GLN A 111 16.26 6.02 -15.21
N MET A 112 15.35 5.05 -15.08
CA MET A 112 14.50 4.57 -16.18
C MET A 112 13.38 5.54 -16.53
N PHE A 113 12.73 6.16 -15.55
CA PHE A 113 11.45 6.85 -15.74
C PHE A 113 11.45 8.33 -15.41
N THR A 114 12.59 8.92 -15.02
CA THR A 114 12.71 10.36 -14.77
C THR A 114 13.46 11.10 -15.88
N GLY A 115 13.02 12.32 -16.21
CA GLY A 115 13.72 13.21 -17.14
C GLY A 115 13.57 12.78 -18.59
N ARG A 116 14.58 12.13 -19.18
CA ARG A 116 14.50 11.59 -20.55
C ARG A 116 13.73 10.28 -20.65
N ARG A 117 13.44 9.63 -19.51
CA ARG A 117 12.63 8.41 -19.41
C ARG A 117 13.15 7.27 -20.30
N PRO A 118 14.47 6.99 -20.30
CA PRO A 118 15.08 6.07 -21.25
C PRO A 118 14.65 4.60 -21.08
N GLY A 119 13.92 4.25 -20.01
CA GLY A 119 13.36 2.92 -19.77
C GLY A 119 11.97 2.71 -20.39
N MET A 120 11.36 3.71 -21.01
CA MET A 120 10.12 3.54 -21.79
C MET A 120 10.38 2.72 -23.06
N VAL A 121 9.42 1.89 -23.46
CA VAL A 121 9.48 1.12 -24.70
C VAL A 121 8.88 1.92 -25.85
N VAL A 122 7.72 2.53 -25.64
CA VAL A 122 7.06 3.39 -26.62
C VAL A 122 7.48 4.85 -26.34
N PRO A 123 8.05 5.59 -27.31
CA PRO A 123 8.37 6.99 -27.15
C PRO A 123 7.15 7.84 -26.77
N ILE A 124 7.36 8.89 -25.97
CA ILE A 124 6.28 9.70 -25.40
C ILE A 124 5.42 10.41 -26.47
N GLU A 125 5.97 10.64 -27.66
CA GLU A 125 5.31 11.29 -28.79
C GLU A 125 4.37 10.34 -29.56
N ARG A 126 4.45 9.03 -29.30
CA ARG A 126 3.72 7.99 -30.03
C ARG A 126 2.50 7.44 -29.29
N CYS A 127 2.27 7.85 -28.06
CA CYS A 127 1.12 7.45 -27.25
C CYS A 127 0.76 8.55 -26.24
N GLY A 128 -0.46 8.56 -25.72
CA GLY A 128 -0.83 9.44 -24.62
C GLY A 128 -0.28 8.91 -23.29
N PHE A 129 0.29 9.77 -22.46
CA PHE A 129 0.80 9.39 -21.14
C PHE A 129 0.36 10.36 -20.05
N GLU A 130 0.07 9.82 -18.87
CA GLU A 130 0.04 10.56 -17.62
C GLU A 130 1.42 10.46 -16.96
N VAL A 131 2.01 11.62 -16.61
CA VAL A 131 3.30 11.70 -15.92
C VAL A 131 3.08 12.27 -14.54
N VAL A 132 3.53 11.53 -13.54
CA VAL A 132 3.28 11.81 -12.13
C VAL A 132 4.62 11.86 -11.42
N ALA A 133 4.80 12.76 -10.46
CA ALA A 133 6.04 12.87 -9.72
C ALA A 133 5.79 12.68 -8.23
N SER A 134 6.65 11.87 -7.60
CA SER A 134 6.72 11.80 -6.15
C SER A 134 7.77 12.80 -5.65
N GLY A 135 7.43 13.57 -4.63
CA GLY A 135 8.40 14.42 -3.93
C GLY A 135 9.43 13.51 -3.25
N GLY A 136 10.71 13.63 -3.61
CA GLY A 136 11.78 12.69 -3.27
C GLY A 136 11.90 12.34 -1.79
N THR A 137 11.13 11.35 -1.33
CA THR A 137 10.91 11.03 0.10
C THR A 137 12.13 10.42 0.80
N SER A 138 13.29 10.33 0.14
CA SER A 138 14.54 9.84 0.75
C SER A 138 15.81 10.42 0.12
N SER A 139 15.82 10.70 -1.18
CA SER A 139 17.02 11.17 -1.92
C SER A 139 17.04 12.68 -2.22
N GLY A 140 15.96 13.41 -1.92
CA GLY A 140 15.81 14.83 -2.24
C GLY A 140 15.59 15.14 -3.73
N LYS A 141 15.65 14.14 -4.63
CA LYS A 141 15.38 14.31 -6.06
C LYS A 141 13.97 13.85 -6.43
N PRO A 142 13.20 14.61 -7.23
CA PRO A 142 11.91 14.16 -7.74
C PRO A 142 12.06 12.86 -8.52
N SER A 143 11.17 11.89 -8.29
CA SER A 143 11.10 10.66 -9.11
C SER A 143 9.78 10.63 -9.84
N GLU A 144 9.85 10.52 -11.16
CA GLU A 144 8.68 10.44 -12.03
C GLU A 144 8.22 8.99 -12.19
N THR A 145 6.92 8.81 -12.42
CA THR A 145 6.30 7.59 -12.91
C THR A 145 5.49 7.93 -14.14
N VAL A 146 5.49 7.02 -15.11
CA VAL A 146 4.85 7.23 -16.41
C VAL A 146 3.80 6.15 -16.63
N TYR A 147 2.63 6.59 -17.04
CA TYR A 147 1.47 5.76 -17.26
C TYR A 147 0.94 5.97 -18.67
N PRO A 148 0.95 4.95 -19.54
CA PRO A 148 0.22 5.03 -20.80
C PRO A 148 -1.26 5.24 -20.49
N LEU A 149 -1.86 6.30 -21.05
CA LEU A 149 -3.17 6.80 -20.59
C LEU A 149 -4.28 5.77 -20.80
N GLY A 150 -4.28 5.08 -21.95
CA GLY A 150 -5.23 4.00 -22.23
C GLY A 150 -5.09 2.84 -21.26
N GLU A 151 -3.87 2.36 -21.02
CA GLU A 151 -3.60 1.28 -20.07
C GLU A 151 -4.03 1.66 -18.64
N LEU A 152 -3.74 2.90 -18.22
CA LEU A 152 -4.14 3.41 -16.91
C LEU A 152 -5.67 3.43 -16.75
N GLN A 153 -6.41 3.90 -17.75
CA GLN A 153 -7.88 3.88 -17.73
C GLN A 153 -8.44 2.46 -17.63
N GLU A 154 -7.80 1.46 -18.24
CA GLU A 154 -8.18 0.05 -18.09
C GLU A 154 -7.93 -0.45 -16.66
N THR A 155 -6.78 -0.09 -16.06
CA THR A 155 -6.50 -0.44 -14.65
C THR A 155 -7.56 0.15 -13.70
N TYR A 156 -8.04 1.36 -13.97
CA TYR A 156 -9.14 1.96 -13.21
C TYR A 156 -10.43 1.17 -13.33
N GLY A 157 -10.77 0.75 -14.55
CA GLY A 157 -11.91 -0.12 -14.82
C GLY A 157 -11.84 -1.42 -14.03
N TRP A 158 -10.69 -2.08 -14.08
CA TRP A 158 -10.44 -3.37 -13.44
C TRP A 158 -10.52 -3.29 -11.91
N ALA A 159 -9.80 -2.34 -11.31
CA ALA A 159 -9.81 -2.13 -9.86
C ALA A 159 -11.17 -1.63 -9.36
N GLY A 160 -11.86 -0.77 -10.13
CA GLY A 160 -13.17 -0.23 -9.79
C GLY A 160 -14.25 -1.30 -9.76
N ASP A 161 -14.26 -2.19 -10.75
CA ASP A 161 -15.16 -3.34 -10.79
C ASP A 161 -14.90 -4.32 -9.61
N PHE A 162 -13.63 -4.62 -9.32
CA PHE A 162 -13.27 -5.45 -8.16
C PHE A 162 -13.75 -4.84 -6.83
N MET A 163 -13.51 -3.55 -6.61
CA MET A 163 -13.99 -2.82 -5.43
C MET A 163 -15.53 -2.81 -5.36
N GLY A 164 -16.19 -2.61 -6.51
CA GLY A 164 -17.65 -2.62 -6.62
C GLY A 164 -18.24 -3.92 -6.12
N ARG A 165 -17.69 -5.06 -6.57
CA ARG A 165 -18.18 -6.40 -6.22
C ARG A 165 -17.86 -6.81 -4.79
N HIS A 166 -16.62 -6.60 -4.35
CA HIS A 166 -16.13 -7.18 -3.09
C HIS A 166 -16.25 -6.26 -1.88
N ILE A 167 -16.49 -4.96 -2.08
CA ILE A 167 -16.72 -3.99 -0.99
C ILE A 167 -18.08 -3.33 -1.16
N MET A 168 -18.32 -2.62 -2.26
CA MET A 168 -19.46 -1.70 -2.36
C MET A 168 -20.80 -2.45 -2.38
N ALA A 169 -20.91 -3.56 -3.11
CA ALA A 169 -22.12 -4.38 -3.14
C ALA A 169 -22.52 -4.90 -1.75
N ARG A 170 -21.55 -5.16 -0.87
CA ARG A 170 -21.77 -5.67 0.49
C ARG A 170 -22.19 -4.59 1.48
N HIS A 171 -21.66 -3.38 1.32
CA HIS A 171 -21.74 -2.33 2.35
C HIS A 171 -22.58 -1.10 1.95
N LEU A 172 -22.76 -0.86 0.65
CA LEU A 172 -23.69 0.13 0.09
C LEU A 172 -24.96 -0.57 -0.43
N ALA A 173 -25.58 -1.38 0.43
CA ALA A 173 -26.83 -2.07 0.12
C ALA A 173 -28.05 -1.12 0.19
N GLY A 174 -29.16 -1.54 -0.44
CA GLY A 174 -30.40 -0.77 -0.52
C GLY A 174 -30.70 -0.23 -1.92
N GLY A 175 -31.96 0.20 -2.11
CA GLY A 175 -32.40 0.89 -3.32
C GLY A 175 -32.06 2.38 -3.31
N GLY A 176 -32.07 3.02 -4.48
CA GLY A 176 -31.80 4.46 -4.64
C GLY A 176 -30.34 4.82 -4.92
N ALA A 177 -30.02 6.11 -4.81
CA ALA A 177 -28.70 6.64 -5.12
C ALA A 177 -27.64 6.18 -4.10
N LYS A 178 -26.50 5.72 -4.61
CA LYS A 178 -25.31 5.37 -3.82
C LYS A 178 -24.21 6.34 -4.19
N TRP A 179 -23.41 6.77 -3.23
CA TRP A 179 -22.42 7.82 -3.44
C TRP A 179 -21.04 7.35 -3.01
N VAL A 180 -20.04 7.64 -3.84
CA VAL A 180 -18.64 7.40 -3.53
C VAL A 180 -17.88 8.70 -3.75
N ALA A 181 -17.07 9.10 -2.78
CA ALA A 181 -16.25 10.29 -2.84
C ALA A 181 -14.79 9.98 -2.52
N THR A 182 -13.90 10.89 -2.92
CA THR A 182 -12.52 10.89 -2.43
C THR A 182 -12.13 12.23 -1.84
N THR A 183 -11.33 12.18 -0.76
CA THR A 183 -10.72 13.37 -0.16
C THR A 183 -9.40 13.76 -0.84
N LEU A 184 -8.99 13.03 -1.87
CA LEU A 184 -7.73 13.23 -2.58
C LEU A 184 -7.93 14.23 -3.72
N ALA A 185 -6.90 15.05 -3.95
CA ALA A 185 -6.82 15.94 -5.08
C ALA A 185 -5.43 15.83 -5.71
N ASP A 186 -5.34 16.21 -6.97
CA ASP A 186 -4.06 16.34 -7.64
C ASP A 186 -3.40 17.66 -7.23
N TYR A 187 -2.12 17.59 -6.87
CA TYR A 187 -1.38 18.75 -6.42
C TYR A 187 0.11 18.55 -6.64
N GLN A 188 0.82 19.55 -7.18
CA GLN A 188 2.28 19.49 -7.39
C GLN A 188 2.77 18.22 -8.11
N MET A 189 2.04 17.79 -9.16
CA MET A 189 2.29 16.55 -9.92
C MET A 189 2.06 15.23 -9.16
N TRP A 190 1.50 15.28 -7.95
CA TRP A 190 0.98 14.10 -7.28
C TRP A 190 -0.43 13.83 -7.81
N SER A 191 -0.64 12.73 -8.52
CA SER A 191 -1.91 12.41 -9.18
C SER A 191 -2.87 11.58 -8.32
N SER A 192 -2.82 11.72 -7.00
CA SER A 192 -3.60 10.86 -6.10
C SER A 192 -5.12 11.03 -6.27
N GLY A 193 -5.57 12.22 -6.68
CA GLY A 193 -6.98 12.50 -6.96
C GLY A 193 -7.43 11.85 -8.26
N THR A 194 -6.67 11.98 -9.34
CA THR A 194 -6.99 11.35 -10.64
C THR A 194 -6.84 9.84 -10.58
N MET A 195 -5.80 9.28 -9.95
CA MET A 195 -5.62 7.83 -9.86
C MET A 195 -6.71 7.14 -9.04
N VAL A 196 -6.95 7.60 -7.82
CA VAL A 196 -7.99 7.00 -6.98
C VAL A 196 -9.37 7.38 -7.52
N GLY A 197 -9.59 8.65 -7.87
CA GLY A 197 -10.85 9.11 -8.43
C GLY A 197 -11.21 8.35 -9.72
N GLY A 198 -10.23 8.01 -10.55
CA GLY A 198 -10.40 7.19 -11.74
C GLY A 198 -10.95 5.80 -11.41
N VAL A 199 -10.38 5.12 -10.42
CA VAL A 199 -10.89 3.83 -9.91
C VAL A 199 -12.32 3.97 -9.38
N LEU A 200 -12.57 4.98 -8.53
CA LEU A 200 -13.87 5.17 -7.90
C LEU A 200 -14.99 5.51 -8.89
N GLN A 201 -14.67 6.24 -9.97
CA GLN A 201 -15.60 6.53 -11.07
C GLN A 201 -15.99 5.28 -11.88
N LYS A 202 -15.19 4.21 -11.80
CA LYS A 202 -15.43 2.95 -12.52
C LYS A 202 -16.14 1.90 -11.66
N ILE A 203 -16.51 2.24 -10.42
CA ILE A 203 -17.32 1.37 -9.58
C ILE A 203 -18.74 1.27 -10.18
N PRO A 204 -19.27 0.06 -10.43
CA PRO A 204 -20.63 -0.09 -10.95
C PRO A 204 -21.71 0.39 -9.98
N GLY A 205 -22.71 1.13 -10.50
CA GLY A 205 -23.93 1.45 -9.76
C GLY A 205 -23.78 2.50 -8.66
N VAL A 206 -22.74 3.34 -8.71
CA VAL A 206 -22.54 4.45 -7.78
C VAL A 206 -22.45 5.80 -8.51
N ASN A 207 -22.81 6.88 -7.81
CA ASN A 207 -22.55 8.25 -8.23
C ASN A 207 -21.22 8.70 -7.62
N PHE A 208 -20.35 9.30 -8.43
CA PHE A 208 -19.06 9.79 -7.97
C PHE A 208 -19.10 11.28 -7.57
N ILE A 209 -18.50 11.62 -6.44
CA ILE A 209 -18.32 13.00 -5.96
C ILE A 209 -16.82 13.31 -5.93
N GLY A 210 -16.36 14.17 -6.82
CA GLY A 210 -15.01 14.72 -6.78
C GLY A 210 -14.92 15.81 -5.72
N ALA A 211 -14.58 15.45 -4.47
CA ALA A 211 -14.56 16.40 -3.35
C ALA A 211 -13.18 17.02 -3.08
N GLY A 212 -12.10 16.23 -3.13
CA GLY A 212 -10.78 16.69 -2.70
C GLY A 212 -10.72 16.92 -1.18
N PRO A 213 -9.73 17.67 -0.66
CA PRO A 213 -9.69 18.03 0.76
C PRO A 213 -10.98 18.75 1.18
N MET A 214 -11.66 18.25 2.22
CA MET A 214 -12.99 18.75 2.63
C MET A 214 -12.94 19.51 3.96
N SER A 215 -13.67 20.62 4.03
CA SER A 215 -14.05 21.27 5.29
C SER A 215 -15.25 20.55 5.93
N ARG A 216 -15.62 20.95 7.15
CA ARG A 216 -16.82 20.44 7.84
C ARG A 216 -18.08 20.73 7.03
N GLU A 217 -18.22 21.93 6.48
CA GLU A 217 -19.41 22.39 5.74
C GLU A 217 -19.58 21.61 4.44
N VAL A 218 -18.48 21.37 3.69
CA VAL A 218 -18.51 20.56 2.47
C VAL A 218 -18.87 19.12 2.78
N PHE A 219 -18.33 18.56 3.86
CA PHE A 219 -18.70 17.23 4.32
C PHE A 219 -20.18 17.14 4.71
N GLN A 220 -20.72 18.14 5.42
CA GLN A 220 -22.13 18.20 5.79
C GLN A 220 -23.05 18.32 4.56
N LEU A 221 -22.68 19.12 3.57
CA LEU A 221 -23.38 19.18 2.29
C LEU A 221 -23.40 17.81 1.62
N MET A 222 -22.26 17.12 1.53
CA MET A 222 -22.21 15.77 0.97
C MET A 222 -23.11 14.80 1.74
N MET A 223 -23.11 14.86 3.08
CA MET A 223 -23.95 14.02 3.93
C MET A 223 -25.46 14.34 3.81
N SER A 224 -25.82 15.51 3.29
CA SER A 224 -27.23 15.88 3.02
C SER A 224 -27.85 15.12 1.84
N TYR A 225 -27.02 14.58 0.92
CA TYR A 225 -27.53 13.84 -0.23
C TYR A 225 -28.20 12.53 0.24
N PRO A 226 -29.40 12.19 -0.25
CA PRO A 226 -30.05 10.94 0.14
C PRO A 226 -29.22 9.71 -0.29
N GLY A 227 -29.20 8.69 0.57
CA GLY A 227 -28.60 7.38 0.27
C GLY A 227 -27.20 7.15 0.86
N PRO A 228 -26.72 5.89 0.83
CA PRO A 228 -25.49 5.50 1.51
C PRO A 228 -24.24 6.06 0.82
N LYS A 229 -23.19 6.31 1.61
CA LYS A 229 -21.93 6.92 1.18
C LYS A 229 -20.72 6.06 1.53
N ALA A 230 -19.75 6.05 0.61
CA ALA A 230 -18.38 5.63 0.85
C ALA A 230 -17.41 6.79 0.59
N ILE A 231 -16.35 6.88 1.38
CA ILE A 231 -15.31 7.92 1.22
C ILE A 231 -13.94 7.25 1.28
N MET A 232 -13.10 7.54 0.29
CA MET A 232 -11.68 7.16 0.28
C MET A 232 -10.79 8.38 0.53
N GLY A 233 -9.83 8.26 1.45
CA GLY A 233 -8.82 9.31 1.66
C GLY A 233 -7.50 8.77 2.19
N ILE A 234 -6.54 9.67 2.40
CA ILE A 234 -5.39 9.34 3.25
C ILE A 234 -5.85 9.16 4.70
N THR A 235 -5.07 8.38 5.47
CA THR A 235 -5.33 8.09 6.89
C THR A 235 -5.72 9.34 7.70
N GLN A 236 -5.00 10.44 7.51
CA GLN A 236 -5.25 11.68 8.25
C GLN A 236 -6.60 12.32 7.90
N SER A 237 -6.94 12.40 6.61
CA SER A 237 -8.22 12.95 6.16
C SER A 237 -9.40 12.11 6.65
N ILE A 238 -9.26 10.78 6.64
CA ILE A 238 -10.28 9.87 7.16
C ILE A 238 -10.46 10.04 8.67
N LYS A 239 -9.37 10.12 9.44
CA LYS A 239 -9.42 10.38 10.89
C LYS A 239 -10.17 11.68 11.22
N LEU A 240 -9.93 12.74 10.45
CA LEU A 240 -10.55 14.05 10.65
C LEU A 240 -12.09 14.01 10.54
N LEU A 241 -12.65 13.08 9.74
CA LEU A 241 -14.10 12.99 9.54
C LEU A 241 -14.86 12.77 10.84
N SER A 242 -14.28 12.09 11.84
CA SER A 242 -14.92 11.93 13.16
C SER A 242 -15.31 13.26 13.81
N SER A 243 -14.50 14.31 13.61
CA SER A 243 -14.78 15.66 14.12
C SER A 243 -15.87 16.39 13.35
N PHE A 244 -16.25 15.92 12.16
CA PHE A 244 -17.29 16.56 11.32
C PHE A 244 -18.69 16.03 11.61
N ALA A 245 -18.85 15.17 12.61
CA ALA A 245 -20.13 14.59 12.98
C ALA A 245 -21.07 15.56 13.70
N ASP A 246 -20.54 16.58 14.39
CA ASP A 246 -21.41 17.53 15.10
C ASP A 246 -22.21 18.36 14.09
N GLY A 247 -23.50 18.54 14.41
CA GLY A 247 -24.45 19.23 13.53
C GLY A 247 -25.12 18.33 12.48
N LEU A 248 -24.67 17.08 12.29
CA LEU A 248 -25.36 16.14 11.41
C LEU A 248 -26.59 15.52 12.07
N SER A 249 -27.65 15.32 11.27
CA SER A 249 -28.79 14.52 11.69
C SER A 249 -28.40 13.05 11.91
N ARG A 250 -29.26 12.30 12.60
CA ARG A 250 -29.05 10.87 12.82
C ARG A 250 -29.00 10.11 11.49
N GLU A 251 -29.88 10.44 10.56
CA GLU A 251 -29.99 9.83 9.23
C GLU A 251 -28.70 10.06 8.43
N ALA A 252 -28.18 11.29 8.44
CA ALA A 252 -26.92 11.63 7.79
C ALA A 252 -25.75 10.82 8.37
N ARG A 253 -25.64 10.72 9.70
CA ARG A 253 -24.60 9.90 10.38
C ARG A 253 -24.73 8.41 10.06
N HIS A 254 -25.96 7.90 9.90
CA HIS A 254 -26.23 6.51 9.55
C HIS A 254 -26.03 6.22 8.05
N SER A 255 -26.00 7.25 7.20
CA SER A 255 -25.80 7.12 5.75
C SER A 255 -24.32 6.89 5.38
N PHE A 256 -23.37 7.24 6.25
CA PHE A 256 -21.95 6.97 6.00
C PHE A 256 -21.62 5.52 6.35
N ARG A 257 -21.35 4.70 5.31
CA ARG A 257 -21.26 3.24 5.44
C ARG A 257 -19.84 2.70 5.30
N VAL A 258 -18.99 3.31 4.48
CA VAL A 258 -17.63 2.80 4.21
C VAL A 258 -16.60 3.93 4.23
N ALA A 259 -15.58 3.82 5.07
CA ALA A 259 -14.37 4.63 4.98
C ALA A 259 -13.20 3.78 4.49
N LEU A 260 -12.58 4.18 3.39
CA LEU A 260 -11.35 3.58 2.87
C LEU A 260 -10.18 4.50 3.18
N TYR A 261 -9.13 3.98 3.81
CA TYR A 261 -7.93 4.75 4.11
C TYR A 261 -6.68 4.15 3.49
N GLY A 262 -5.79 5.01 2.99
CA GLY A 262 -4.45 4.63 2.54
C GLY A 262 -3.36 5.53 3.11
N SER A 263 -2.13 5.35 2.64
CA SER A 263 -1.02 6.26 2.93
C SER A 263 -0.68 6.41 4.42
N GLY A 264 -0.85 5.35 5.20
CA GLY A 264 -0.60 5.29 6.63
C GLY A 264 -1.35 4.13 7.29
N VAL A 265 -1.28 4.05 8.62
CA VAL A 265 -2.03 3.09 9.43
C VAL A 265 -3.02 3.85 10.29
N LEU A 266 -4.27 3.38 10.34
CA LEU A 266 -5.30 3.98 11.18
C LEU A 266 -5.33 3.32 12.56
N THR A 267 -5.08 4.10 13.61
CA THR A 267 -4.99 3.58 14.98
C THR A 267 -6.33 3.04 15.49
N PRO A 268 -6.32 2.11 16.47
CA PRO A 268 -7.55 1.59 17.08
C PRO A 268 -8.44 2.71 17.66
N LYS A 269 -7.86 3.71 18.33
CA LYS A 269 -8.60 4.89 18.81
C LYS A 269 -9.27 5.67 17.68
N ALA A 270 -8.56 5.98 16.59
CA ALA A 270 -9.15 6.70 15.46
C ALA A 270 -10.30 5.91 14.81
N ARG A 271 -10.18 4.57 14.72
CA ARG A 271 -11.27 3.69 14.28
C ARG A 271 -12.47 3.74 15.23
N ALA A 272 -12.23 3.71 16.54
CA ALA A 272 -13.28 3.79 17.55
C ALA A 272 -14.02 5.14 17.52
N ASP A 273 -13.28 6.24 17.36
CA ASP A 273 -13.86 7.59 17.24
C ASP A 273 -14.74 7.71 15.99
N LEU A 274 -14.29 7.16 14.87
CA LEU A 274 -15.09 7.09 13.63
C LEU A 274 -16.36 6.26 13.81
N ARG A 275 -16.29 5.07 14.44
CA ARG A 275 -17.46 4.23 14.72
C ARG A 275 -18.44 4.90 15.69
N ARG A 276 -17.94 5.65 16.69
CA ARG A 276 -18.78 6.44 17.60
C ARG A 276 -19.47 7.60 16.87
N ALA A 277 -18.75 8.27 15.98
CA ALA A 277 -19.29 9.32 15.14
C ALA A 277 -20.31 8.78 14.12
N TYR A 278 -20.09 7.61 13.54
CA TYR A 278 -20.89 7.03 12.46
C TYR A 278 -21.22 5.55 12.75
N PRO A 279 -22.40 5.26 13.35
CA PRO A 279 -22.69 3.92 13.90
C PRO A 279 -22.68 2.77 12.90
N ASN A 280 -22.94 3.03 11.62
CA ASN A 280 -22.99 2.01 10.56
C ASN A 280 -21.70 1.92 9.71
N LEU A 281 -20.65 2.62 10.14
CA LEU A 281 -19.42 2.77 9.37
C LEU A 281 -18.52 1.55 9.52
N ILE A 282 -18.17 0.96 8.40
CA ILE A 282 -17.02 0.06 8.32
C ILE A 282 -15.78 0.83 7.85
N VAL A 283 -14.61 0.43 8.33
CA VAL A 283 -13.35 1.12 8.04
C VAL A 283 -12.34 0.11 7.50
N LEU A 284 -11.96 0.29 6.24
CA LEU A 284 -11.13 -0.64 5.47
C LEU A 284 -9.87 0.06 4.95
N SER A 285 -8.77 -0.67 4.81
CA SER A 285 -7.55 -0.19 4.17
C SER A 285 -7.58 -0.35 2.66
N TYR A 286 -7.00 0.65 1.97
CA TYR A 286 -6.77 0.69 0.53
C TYR A 286 -5.27 0.86 0.29
N PHE A 287 -4.63 -0.18 -0.26
CA PHE A 287 -3.19 -0.19 -0.50
C PHE A 287 -2.89 0.15 -1.96
N ALA A 288 -2.20 1.27 -2.15
CA ALA A 288 -1.85 1.81 -3.45
C ALA A 288 -0.57 2.63 -3.38
N ALA A 289 0.14 2.71 -4.51
CA ALA A 289 1.36 3.48 -4.64
C ALA A 289 1.42 4.22 -5.97
N THR A 290 2.15 5.33 -6.03
CA THR A 290 2.31 6.10 -7.28
C THR A 290 2.97 5.29 -8.39
N GLN A 291 3.78 4.27 -8.06
CA GLN A 291 4.49 3.42 -9.02
C GLN A 291 3.69 2.22 -9.51
N ALA A 292 2.57 1.90 -8.84
CA ALA A 292 1.83 0.65 -9.01
C ALA A 292 0.32 0.79 -8.76
N GLU A 293 -0.22 2.02 -8.79
CA GLU A 293 -1.64 2.31 -8.69
C GLU A 293 -2.30 1.51 -7.54
N THR A 294 -3.48 0.93 -7.74
CA THR A 294 -4.14 0.05 -6.76
C THR A 294 -3.44 -1.30 -6.69
N ILE A 295 -3.02 -1.76 -5.51
CA ILE A 295 -2.37 -3.07 -5.36
C ILE A 295 -3.30 -4.06 -4.63
N GLY A 296 -3.87 -3.64 -3.50
CA GLY A 296 -4.67 -4.53 -2.67
C GLY A 296 -5.65 -3.82 -1.75
N LEU A 297 -6.70 -4.55 -1.37
CA LEU A 297 -7.82 -4.05 -0.56
C LEU A 297 -8.01 -4.90 0.69
N GLN A 298 -8.30 -4.26 1.82
CA GLN A 298 -8.82 -4.98 2.99
C GLN A 298 -10.29 -5.30 2.73
N LEU A 299 -10.67 -6.57 2.83
CA LEU A 299 -12.05 -7.03 2.57
C LEU A 299 -12.83 -7.36 3.84
N ASP A 300 -12.14 -7.56 4.95
CA ASP A 300 -12.71 -7.84 6.27
C ASP A 300 -12.16 -6.81 7.27
N PRO A 301 -13.02 -5.98 7.91
CA PRO A 301 -12.57 -4.95 8.84
C PRO A 301 -11.91 -5.51 10.11
N GLU A 302 -12.14 -6.77 10.46
CA GLU A 302 -11.58 -7.44 11.64
C GLU A 302 -10.27 -8.17 11.33
N SER A 303 -9.84 -8.19 10.07
CA SER A 303 -8.63 -8.84 9.59
C SER A 303 -7.59 -7.82 9.11
N PRO A 304 -6.31 -7.91 9.49
CA PRO A 304 -5.28 -6.97 9.00
C PRO A 304 -4.85 -7.24 7.55
N LEU A 305 -5.45 -8.24 6.89
CA LEU A 305 -5.03 -8.76 5.60
C LEU A 305 -5.48 -7.86 4.45
N LEU A 306 -4.55 -7.62 3.54
CA LEU A 306 -4.80 -7.03 2.23
C LEU A 306 -4.90 -8.14 1.20
N THR A 307 -5.92 -8.07 0.35
CA THR A 307 -6.13 -8.99 -0.77
C THR A 307 -5.70 -8.30 -2.05
N ALA A 308 -4.72 -8.86 -2.76
CA ALA A 308 -4.28 -8.32 -4.04
C ALA A 308 -5.40 -8.38 -5.08
N VAL A 309 -5.46 -7.42 -6.00
CA VAL A 309 -6.46 -7.41 -7.09
C VAL A 309 -6.02 -8.39 -8.19
N PRO A 310 -6.72 -9.53 -8.39
CA PRO A 310 -6.27 -10.55 -9.34
C PRO A 310 -6.18 -10.01 -10.77
N GLY A 311 -5.09 -10.32 -11.46
CA GLY A 311 -4.84 -9.89 -12.84
C GLY A 311 -4.35 -8.45 -13.01
N LEU A 312 -4.28 -7.64 -11.95
CA LEU A 312 -3.81 -6.24 -12.06
C LEU A 312 -2.27 -6.15 -11.99
N HIS A 313 -1.70 -6.84 -11.02
CA HIS A 313 -0.26 -6.92 -10.77
C HIS A 313 0.16 -8.37 -10.55
N LEU A 314 1.40 -8.69 -10.88
CA LEU A 314 2.08 -9.79 -10.21
C LEU A 314 2.68 -9.21 -8.92
N VAL A 315 2.12 -9.65 -7.79
CA VAL A 315 2.58 -9.29 -6.45
C VAL A 315 3.50 -10.38 -5.94
N GLU A 316 4.70 -10.00 -5.51
CA GLU A 316 5.70 -10.89 -4.93
C GLU A 316 6.01 -10.40 -3.50
N VAL A 317 6.26 -11.34 -2.58
CA VAL A 317 6.90 -11.04 -1.29
C VAL A 317 8.29 -11.65 -1.36
N VAL A 318 9.33 -10.81 -1.37
CA VAL A 318 10.70 -11.23 -1.68
C VAL A 318 11.57 -11.11 -0.43
N ARG A 319 12.17 -12.23 -0.03
CA ARG A 319 13.10 -12.29 1.11
C ARG A 319 14.45 -11.65 0.75
N PRO A 320 15.31 -11.32 1.74
CA PRO A 320 16.62 -10.72 1.48
C PRO A 320 17.54 -11.55 0.56
N ASP A 321 17.35 -12.87 0.51
CA ASP A 321 18.07 -13.79 -0.39
C ASP A 321 17.56 -13.77 -1.84
N GLY A 322 16.57 -12.94 -2.15
CA GLY A 322 15.97 -12.79 -3.49
C GLY A 322 14.89 -13.82 -3.82
N GLN A 323 14.63 -14.78 -2.93
CA GLN A 323 13.59 -15.80 -3.12
C GLN A 323 12.22 -15.31 -2.65
N TRP A 324 11.16 -15.94 -3.15
CA TRP A 324 9.82 -15.69 -2.62
C TRP A 324 9.68 -16.18 -1.17
N ALA A 325 8.97 -15.41 -0.36
CA ALA A 325 8.62 -15.76 1.01
C ALA A 325 7.55 -16.85 1.03
N ALA A 326 7.72 -17.84 1.89
CA ALA A 326 6.69 -18.81 2.22
C ALA A 326 5.58 -18.16 3.06
N VAL A 327 4.45 -18.85 3.21
CA VAL A 327 3.37 -18.40 4.08
C VAL A 327 3.87 -18.25 5.52
N GLY A 328 3.64 -17.09 6.13
CA GLY A 328 4.11 -16.71 7.45
C GLY A 328 5.45 -15.97 7.44
N GLU A 329 6.20 -16.02 6.35
CA GLU A 329 7.49 -15.33 6.22
C GLU A 329 7.31 -13.88 5.77
N GLU A 330 8.22 -13.04 6.25
CA GLU A 330 8.29 -11.63 5.91
C GLU A 330 9.24 -11.38 4.74
N GLY A 331 8.93 -10.37 3.93
CA GLY A 331 9.81 -9.89 2.88
C GLY A 331 9.41 -8.50 2.37
N GLU A 332 10.12 -8.05 1.34
CA GLU A 332 9.83 -6.82 0.60
C GLU A 332 8.64 -7.05 -0.35
N LEU A 333 7.72 -6.10 -0.39
CA LEU A 333 6.66 -6.06 -1.41
C LEU A 333 7.27 -5.65 -2.75
N VAL A 334 7.17 -6.55 -3.73
CA VAL A 334 7.66 -6.35 -5.09
C VAL A 334 6.49 -6.47 -6.06
N VAL A 335 6.40 -5.53 -7.01
CA VAL A 335 5.27 -5.44 -7.95
C VAL A 335 5.77 -5.40 -9.39
N THR A 336 5.10 -6.18 -10.25
CA THR A 336 5.18 -6.06 -11.70
C THR A 336 3.82 -5.62 -12.25
N ARG A 337 3.79 -4.51 -13.01
CA ARG A 337 2.57 -3.96 -13.61
C ARG A 337 2.15 -4.78 -14.83
N LEU A 338 1.04 -5.51 -14.73
CA LEU A 338 0.63 -6.43 -15.80
C LEU A 338 0.04 -5.69 -17.00
N PHE A 339 -0.44 -4.46 -16.86
CA PHE A 339 -0.98 -3.68 -17.98
C PHE A 339 0.10 -2.91 -18.76
N GLY A 340 1.33 -2.79 -18.22
CA GLY A 340 2.38 -1.88 -18.69
C GLY A 340 3.09 -2.30 -19.99
N ASN A 341 2.48 -2.09 -21.17
CA ASN A 341 3.16 -2.37 -22.45
C ASN A 341 4.12 -1.23 -22.81
N ALA A 342 3.63 0.00 -22.88
CA ALA A 342 4.41 1.13 -23.39
C ALA A 342 5.50 1.61 -22.41
N ALA A 343 5.29 1.43 -21.10
CA ALA A 343 6.25 1.73 -20.04
C ALA A 343 6.29 0.57 -19.01
N PRO A 344 7.00 -0.53 -19.31
CA PRO A 344 6.99 -1.73 -18.47
C PRO A 344 7.72 -1.49 -17.15
N VAL A 345 7.08 -1.90 -16.05
CA VAL A 345 7.67 -1.90 -14.70
C VAL A 345 7.75 -3.34 -14.21
N LEU A 346 8.98 -3.89 -14.22
CA LEU A 346 9.25 -5.28 -13.85
C LEU A 346 9.89 -5.36 -12.47
N ARG A 347 9.34 -6.21 -11.60
CA ARG A 347 9.87 -6.53 -10.26
C ARG A 347 10.31 -5.31 -9.45
N TYR A 348 9.48 -4.27 -9.42
CA TYR A 348 9.80 -3.03 -8.71
C TYR A 348 9.64 -3.20 -7.20
N LYS A 349 10.68 -2.84 -6.45
CA LYS A 349 10.69 -2.93 -4.99
C LYS A 349 10.02 -1.71 -4.38
N MET A 350 8.87 -1.91 -3.73
CA MET A 350 8.06 -0.81 -3.20
C MET A 350 8.70 -0.10 -1.99
N GLY A 351 9.58 -0.80 -1.29
CA GLY A 351 10.17 -0.37 -0.02
C GLY A 351 9.19 -0.49 1.16
N ASP A 352 8.20 -1.37 1.02
CA ASP A 352 7.27 -1.78 2.07
C ASP A 352 7.59 -3.23 2.46
N ARG A 353 7.61 -3.51 3.77
CA ARG A 353 7.74 -4.85 4.34
C ARG A 353 6.36 -5.43 4.57
N VAL A 354 6.18 -6.69 4.16
CA VAL A 354 4.91 -7.41 4.27
C VAL A 354 5.15 -8.86 4.70
N ILE A 355 4.17 -9.46 5.36
CA ILE A 355 4.17 -10.90 5.65
C ILE A 355 3.28 -11.60 4.62
N ARG A 356 3.79 -12.66 3.98
CA ARG A 356 2.99 -13.52 3.11
C ARG A 356 1.97 -14.27 3.97
N ARG A 357 0.69 -14.16 3.66
CA ARG A 357 -0.39 -14.79 4.42
C ARG A 357 -1.10 -15.81 3.54
N PRO A 358 -1.76 -16.85 4.08
CA PRO A 358 -2.45 -17.86 3.26
C PRO A 358 -3.32 -17.20 2.19
N ASP A 359 -3.35 -17.77 0.98
CA ASP A 359 -4.20 -17.22 -0.08
C ASP A 359 -5.68 -17.33 0.30
N LEU A 360 -6.46 -16.31 -0.09
CA LEU A 360 -7.90 -16.41 -0.04
C LEU A 360 -8.32 -17.42 -1.10
N ARG A 361 -9.02 -18.48 -0.69
CA ARG A 361 -9.61 -19.47 -1.59
C ARG A 361 -11.08 -19.68 -1.22
N SER A 362 -11.97 -19.29 -2.13
CA SER A 362 -13.42 -19.39 -1.94
C SER A 362 -14.12 -19.58 -3.28
N ALA A 363 -15.42 -19.87 -3.24
CA ALA A 363 -16.22 -20.03 -4.45
C ALA A 363 -16.35 -18.74 -5.29
N SER A 364 -16.15 -17.56 -4.68
CA SER A 364 -16.40 -16.25 -5.32
C SER A 364 -15.16 -15.36 -5.43
N LEU A 365 -14.05 -15.77 -4.81
CA LEU A 365 -12.78 -15.06 -4.80
C LEU A 365 -11.61 -16.02 -4.49
N ASN A 366 -10.59 -15.99 -5.32
CA ASN A 366 -9.29 -16.62 -5.16
C ASN A 366 -8.22 -15.55 -5.40
N ALA A 367 -7.43 -15.22 -4.38
CA ALA A 367 -6.47 -14.12 -4.47
C ALA A 367 -5.35 -14.25 -3.45
N MET A 368 -4.17 -13.72 -3.80
CA MET A 368 -3.04 -13.62 -2.88
C MET A 368 -3.37 -12.66 -1.72
N GLN A 369 -2.98 -13.03 -0.51
CA GLN A 369 -3.07 -12.17 0.67
C GLN A 369 -1.70 -11.89 1.28
N PHE A 370 -1.58 -10.68 1.82
CA PHE A 370 -0.42 -10.24 2.58
C PHE A 370 -0.83 -9.30 3.71
N GLU A 371 0.03 -9.17 4.70
CA GLU A 371 -0.15 -8.25 5.83
C GLU A 371 0.94 -7.19 5.78
N TYR A 372 0.55 -5.91 5.90
CA TYR A 372 1.51 -4.80 5.92
C TYR A 372 2.20 -4.70 7.29
N VAL A 373 3.54 -4.63 7.30
CA VAL A 373 4.35 -4.54 8.52
C VAL A 373 4.90 -3.12 8.75
N GLY A 374 5.31 -2.43 7.68
CA GLY A 374 5.96 -1.13 7.79
C GLY A 374 6.80 -0.80 6.55
N ARG A 375 7.54 0.30 6.58
CA ARG A 375 8.51 0.63 5.52
C ARG A 375 9.85 -0.04 5.78
N SER A 376 10.53 -0.45 4.72
CA SER A 376 11.90 -0.99 4.77
C SER A 376 12.93 0.04 5.24
N GLY A 377 12.59 1.32 5.21
CA GLY A 377 13.43 2.42 5.73
C GLY A 377 13.10 2.85 7.16
N ASP A 378 12.04 2.32 7.80
CA ASP A 378 11.63 2.72 9.15
C ASP A 378 12.44 1.96 10.21
N PHE A 379 13.75 2.19 10.19
CA PHE A 379 14.68 1.69 11.18
C PHE A 379 15.24 2.83 12.03
N MET A 380 15.40 2.55 13.31
CA MET A 380 16.00 3.45 14.29
C MET A 380 17.36 2.90 14.67
N HIS A 381 18.35 3.77 14.82
CA HIS A 381 19.69 3.38 15.25
C HIS A 381 19.98 3.96 16.63
N ILE A 382 20.43 3.12 17.56
CA ILE A 382 20.89 3.52 18.89
C ILE A 382 22.23 2.83 19.13
N GLY A 383 23.31 3.60 19.17
CA GLY A 383 24.66 3.05 19.10
C GLY A 383 24.84 2.26 17.80
N ASP A 384 25.41 1.06 17.90
CA ASP A 384 25.64 0.17 16.75
C ASP A 384 24.46 -0.76 16.46
N THR A 385 23.34 -0.60 17.17
CA THR A 385 22.17 -1.47 17.05
C THR A 385 21.07 -0.82 16.22
N GLN A 386 20.51 -1.59 15.29
CA GLN A 386 19.37 -1.23 14.46
C GLN A 386 18.07 -1.86 15.00
N TYR A 387 17.02 -1.05 15.13
CA TYR A 387 15.69 -1.46 15.59
C TYR A 387 14.65 -1.19 14.52
N SER A 388 13.80 -2.16 14.20
CA SER A 388 12.61 -1.90 13.38
C SER A 388 11.64 -1.04 14.18
N ALA A 389 11.27 0.14 13.66
CA ALA A 389 10.43 1.06 14.40
C ALA A 389 9.04 0.50 14.70
N SER A 390 8.43 -0.24 13.76
CA SER A 390 7.13 -0.87 13.97
C SER A 390 7.17 -1.96 15.05
N GLN A 391 8.20 -2.81 15.05
CA GLN A 391 8.38 -3.85 16.08
C GLN A 391 8.68 -3.24 17.45
N ALA A 392 9.55 -2.23 17.50
CA ALA A 392 9.84 -1.47 18.72
C ALA A 392 8.57 -0.83 19.29
N LEU A 393 7.76 -0.17 18.46
CA LEU A 393 6.50 0.42 18.88
C LEU A 393 5.55 -0.62 19.48
N ALA A 394 5.34 -1.74 18.78
CA ALA A 394 4.48 -2.81 19.25
C ALA A 394 4.94 -3.39 20.60
N ALA A 395 6.26 -3.60 20.76
CA ALA A 395 6.83 -4.10 22.00
C ALA A 395 6.74 -3.10 23.16
N ILE A 396 6.92 -1.80 22.89
CA ILE A 396 6.74 -0.72 23.89
C ILE A 396 5.27 -0.65 24.34
N ILE A 397 4.31 -0.72 23.40
CA ILE A 397 2.88 -0.77 23.72
C ILE A 397 2.56 -1.99 24.60
N ALA A 398 3.11 -3.15 24.27
CA ALA A 398 2.93 -4.36 25.08
C ALA A 398 3.51 -4.21 26.50
N GLU A 399 4.64 -3.51 26.67
CA GLU A 399 5.21 -3.21 27.99
C GLU A 399 4.32 -2.29 28.83
N PHE A 400 3.68 -1.29 28.20
CA PHE A 400 2.72 -0.41 28.87
C PHE A 400 1.51 -1.18 29.40
N ARG A 401 0.95 -2.07 28.58
CA ARG A 401 -0.14 -2.98 28.96
C ARG A 401 0.30 -3.93 30.08
N ARG A 402 1.47 -4.55 29.95
CA ARG A 402 2.02 -5.50 30.94
C ARG A 402 2.21 -4.86 32.31
N ARG A 403 2.63 -3.60 32.36
CA ARG A 403 2.83 -2.85 33.61
C ARG A 403 1.59 -2.06 34.05
N GLN A 404 0.46 -2.21 33.36
CA GLN A 404 -0.81 -1.55 33.68
C GLN A 404 -0.69 -0.02 33.78
N VAL A 405 0.19 0.58 32.98
CA VAL A 405 0.46 2.02 33.01
C VAL A 405 -0.61 2.77 32.21
N LEU A 406 -0.85 2.34 30.97
CA LEU A 406 -1.80 2.95 30.05
C LEU A 406 -2.07 2.00 28.87
N GLU A 407 -3.31 1.93 28.41
CA GLU A 407 -3.63 1.33 27.11
C GLU A 407 -3.40 2.37 26.01
N ILE A 408 -2.17 2.41 25.47
CA ILE A 408 -1.77 3.42 24.47
C ILE A 408 -2.71 3.41 23.26
N ASP A 409 -3.10 2.22 22.78
CA ASP A 409 -3.98 2.03 21.62
C ASP A 409 -5.37 2.68 21.79
N SER A 410 -5.83 2.88 23.03
CA SER A 410 -7.13 3.48 23.32
C SER A 410 -7.10 5.00 23.45
N VAL A 411 -5.93 5.62 23.51
CA VAL A 411 -5.80 7.06 23.75
C VAL A 411 -5.01 7.79 22.66
N ALA A 412 -4.03 7.15 22.04
CA ALA A 412 -3.16 7.78 21.07
C ALA A 412 -3.77 7.73 19.66
N THR A 413 -3.80 8.89 19.02
CA THR A 413 -4.31 9.05 17.65
C THR A 413 -3.19 9.19 16.62
N ASP A 414 -1.97 9.51 17.06
CA ASP A 414 -0.74 9.57 16.27
C ASP A 414 0.42 9.04 17.13
N MET A 415 1.42 8.42 16.49
CA MET A 415 2.62 7.91 17.16
C MET A 415 3.84 8.22 16.30
N GLN A 416 4.91 8.74 16.93
CA GLN A 416 6.14 9.09 16.23
C GLN A 416 7.35 8.94 17.14
N PHE A 417 8.36 8.22 16.67
CA PHE A 417 9.71 8.26 17.23
C PHE A 417 10.44 9.49 16.72
N GLN A 418 11.01 10.27 17.65
CA GLN A 418 11.93 11.36 17.35
C GLN A 418 13.28 11.06 17.98
N ILE A 419 14.29 10.95 17.12
CA ILE A 419 15.67 10.68 17.49
C ILE A 419 16.47 11.94 17.14
N ASP A 420 17.11 12.54 18.14
CA ASP A 420 18.02 13.67 17.98
C ASP A 420 19.42 13.17 18.35
N ARG A 421 20.27 12.91 17.36
CA ARG A 421 21.59 12.31 17.56
C ARG A 421 22.55 13.28 18.24
N ALA A 422 22.52 14.54 17.83
CA ALA A 422 23.32 15.60 18.44
C ALA A 422 23.03 15.77 19.94
N LYS A 423 21.75 15.71 20.34
CA LYS A 423 21.35 15.80 21.76
C LYS A 423 21.26 14.46 22.47
N ARG A 424 21.48 13.35 21.76
CA ARG A 424 21.27 11.98 22.24
C ARG A 424 19.89 11.82 22.91
N GLN A 425 18.84 12.19 22.20
CA GLN A 425 17.46 12.03 22.68
C GLN A 425 16.73 10.98 21.84
N PHE A 426 16.01 10.09 22.52
CA PHE A 426 15.10 9.14 21.90
C PHE A 426 13.72 9.31 22.54
N HIS A 427 12.79 9.89 21.79
CA HIS A 427 11.45 10.14 22.29
C HIS A 427 10.40 9.39 21.48
N LEU A 428 9.45 8.78 22.17
CA LEU A 428 8.19 8.34 21.56
C LEU A 428 7.10 9.35 21.91
N LEU A 429 6.61 10.07 20.89
CA LEU A 429 5.53 11.03 21.01
C LEU A 429 4.20 10.33 20.75
N LEU A 430 3.23 10.56 21.64
CA LEU A 430 1.88 10.03 21.58
C LEU A 430 0.89 11.21 21.43
N GLY A 431 0.32 11.35 20.23
CA GLY A 431 -0.61 12.43 19.90
C GLY A 431 -2.02 12.18 20.46
N THR A 432 -2.47 12.99 21.41
CA THR A 432 -3.79 12.90 22.03
C THR A 432 -4.30 14.27 22.50
N LEU A 433 -5.62 14.52 22.39
CA LEU A 433 -6.24 15.76 22.87
C LEU A 433 -6.23 15.86 24.42
N GLU A 434 -5.98 14.75 25.11
CA GLU A 434 -5.91 14.67 26.58
C GLU A 434 -4.45 14.71 27.07
N ALA A 435 -3.55 15.35 26.31
CA ALA A 435 -2.11 15.27 26.55
C ALA A 435 -1.68 15.65 27.98
N VAL A 436 -2.26 16.73 28.51
CA VAL A 436 -1.93 17.24 29.86
C VAL A 436 -2.38 16.27 30.95
N SER A 437 -3.63 15.80 30.90
CA SER A 437 -4.18 14.89 31.92
C SER A 437 -3.53 13.51 31.86
N LEU A 438 -3.30 12.97 30.66
CA LEU A 438 -2.64 11.69 30.49
C LEU A 438 -1.17 11.72 30.91
N SER A 439 -0.46 12.84 30.66
CA SER A 439 0.91 13.01 31.15
C SER A 439 0.98 12.91 32.68
N ALA A 440 0.10 13.61 33.39
CA ALA A 440 0.03 13.53 34.85
C ALA A 440 -0.35 12.13 35.35
N HIS A 441 -1.34 11.50 34.70
CA HIS A 441 -1.81 10.16 35.04
C HIS A 441 -0.72 9.09 34.89
N VAL A 442 0.07 9.18 33.81
CA VAL A 442 1.18 8.27 33.54
C VAL A 442 2.33 8.56 34.50
N ALA A 443 2.70 9.82 34.72
CA ALA A 443 3.78 10.17 35.66
C ALA A 443 3.54 9.59 37.07
N ALA A 444 2.30 9.59 37.55
CA ALA A 444 1.92 9.01 38.84
C ALA A 444 2.08 7.48 38.93
N ARG A 445 2.19 6.77 37.80
CA ARG A 445 2.34 5.31 37.71
C ARG A 445 3.75 4.86 37.33
N LEU A 446 4.60 5.80 36.95
CA LEU A 446 5.98 5.52 36.59
C LEU A 446 6.88 5.55 37.82
N THR A 447 7.97 4.80 37.75
CA THR A 447 9.07 4.88 38.72
C THR A 447 9.75 6.26 38.67
N PRO A 448 10.61 6.63 39.64
CA PRO A 448 11.41 7.86 39.56
C PRO A 448 12.25 8.00 38.28
N GLU A 449 12.61 6.88 37.64
CA GLU A 449 13.27 6.83 36.32
C GLU A 449 12.36 7.22 35.14
N GLY A 450 11.10 7.56 35.39
CA GLY A 450 10.12 7.95 34.39
C GLY A 450 9.79 6.82 33.41
N SER A 451 9.62 7.17 32.14
CA SER A 451 9.21 6.25 31.06
C SER A 451 10.38 5.53 30.38
N SER A 452 11.62 5.87 30.75
CA SER A 452 12.84 5.27 30.19
C SER A 452 12.86 3.73 30.31
N PRO A 453 12.56 3.12 31.49
CA PRO A 453 12.59 1.66 31.63
C PRO A 453 11.54 0.92 30.78
N LEU A 454 10.46 1.58 30.39
CA LEU A 454 9.44 1.01 29.50
C LEU A 454 9.93 0.99 28.05
N ILE A 455 10.52 2.10 27.58
CA ILE A 455 11.10 2.18 26.24
C ILE A 455 12.22 1.15 26.09
N ILE A 456 13.16 1.12 27.05
CA ILE A 456 14.30 0.21 27.01
C ILE A 456 13.84 -1.25 26.97
N ALA A 457 12.90 -1.63 27.85
CA ALA A 457 12.36 -3.00 27.85
C ALA A 457 11.67 -3.35 26.53
N GLY A 458 10.91 -2.43 25.94
CA GLY A 458 10.26 -2.63 24.64
C GLY A 458 11.28 -2.79 23.51
N LEU A 459 12.32 -1.95 23.48
CA LEU A 459 13.41 -2.05 22.50
C LEU A 459 14.11 -3.41 22.59
N VAL A 460 14.50 -3.85 23.79
CA VAL A 460 15.15 -5.16 23.98
C VAL A 460 14.25 -6.30 23.52
N ARG A 461 12.95 -6.26 23.84
CA ARG A 461 11.98 -7.30 23.40
C ARG A 461 11.69 -7.27 21.91
N SER A 462 11.90 -6.14 21.23
CA SER A 462 11.68 -6.03 19.79
C SER A 462 12.78 -6.68 18.96
N LEU A 463 13.92 -7.00 19.57
CA LEU A 463 15.04 -7.64 18.90
C LEU A 463 14.86 -9.15 18.79
N SER A 464 15.44 -9.72 17.74
CA SER A 464 15.58 -11.17 17.61
C SER A 464 16.35 -11.76 18.80
N VAL A 465 16.01 -12.99 19.20
CA VAL A 465 16.65 -13.71 20.31
C VAL A 465 18.18 -13.82 20.10
N PHE A 466 18.63 -13.85 18.85
CA PHE A 466 20.06 -13.89 18.48
C PHE A 466 20.80 -12.56 18.71
N ASN A 467 20.09 -11.43 18.81
CA ASN A 467 20.66 -10.10 19.03
C ASN A 467 20.63 -9.66 20.51
N ALA A 468 20.08 -10.50 21.40
CA ALA A 468 19.88 -10.18 22.81
C ALA A 468 21.19 -9.96 23.61
N LEU A 469 22.32 -10.45 23.10
CA LEU A 469 23.64 -10.25 23.72
C LEU A 469 24.32 -8.93 23.31
N GLU A 470 24.01 -8.40 22.12
CA GLU A 470 24.60 -7.14 21.60
C GLU A 470 23.83 -5.90 22.08
N ALA A 471 22.50 -6.02 22.23
CA ALA A 471 21.64 -4.93 22.63
C ALA A 471 20.72 -5.34 23.78
N ASN A 472 21.16 -5.01 24.99
CA ASN A 472 20.46 -5.29 26.24
C ASN A 472 20.22 -3.99 27.02
N GLU A 473 19.56 -4.09 28.16
CA GLU A 473 19.25 -2.93 28.98
C GLU A 473 20.50 -2.14 29.40
N ALA A 474 21.60 -2.84 29.72
CA ALA A 474 22.85 -2.17 30.11
C ALA A 474 23.44 -1.37 28.95
N SER A 475 23.50 -1.92 27.74
CA SER A 475 24.05 -1.22 26.58
C SER A 475 23.20 -0.01 26.15
N LEU A 476 21.87 -0.12 26.23
CA LEU A 476 20.96 1.00 25.99
C LEU A 476 21.11 2.09 27.05
N ARG A 477 21.26 1.75 28.34
CA ARG A 477 21.52 2.73 29.40
C ARG A 477 22.88 3.40 29.26
N SER A 478 23.90 2.69 28.79
CA SER A 478 25.24 3.25 28.55
C SER A 478 25.38 4.00 27.22
N SER A 479 24.37 3.95 26.34
CA SER A 479 24.41 4.62 25.02
C SER A 479 24.50 6.16 25.13
N GLY A 480 24.19 6.71 26.30
CA GLY A 480 24.09 8.15 26.53
C GLY A 480 22.82 8.78 25.95
N TYR A 481 21.89 7.98 25.40
CA TYR A 481 20.59 8.47 24.98
C TYR A 481 19.64 8.64 26.17
N SER A 482 18.90 9.75 26.21
CA SER A 482 17.77 9.92 27.11
C SER A 482 16.51 9.37 26.44
N PHE A 483 15.89 8.35 27.05
CA PHE A 483 14.65 7.75 26.58
C PHE A 483 13.44 8.36 27.31
N ALA A 484 12.46 8.88 26.57
CA ALA A 484 11.24 9.39 27.18
C ALA A 484 10.00 9.25 26.28
N ILE A 485 8.85 9.14 26.93
CA ILE A 485 7.52 9.19 26.29
C ILE A 485 6.90 10.54 26.60
N ARG A 486 6.33 11.17 25.56
CA ARG A 486 5.69 12.48 25.67
C ARG A 486 4.29 12.43 25.06
N PHE A 487 3.30 12.89 25.80
CA PHE A 487 1.97 13.13 25.25
C PHE A 487 1.92 14.55 24.71
N VAL A 488 1.42 14.69 23.48
CA VAL A 488 1.41 15.97 22.77
C VAL A 488 0.05 16.19 22.12
N ASP A 489 -0.31 17.45 21.91
CA ASP A 489 -1.51 17.79 21.14
C ASP A 489 -1.32 17.31 19.69
N PRO A 490 -2.21 16.47 19.14
CA PRO A 490 -2.08 15.96 17.77
C PRO A 490 -2.17 17.07 16.72
N THR A 491 -2.75 18.23 17.05
CA THR A 491 -2.83 19.41 16.17
C THR A 491 -1.67 20.38 16.34
N GLY A 492 -0.83 20.18 17.37
CA GLY A 492 0.33 21.01 17.68
C GLY A 492 1.53 20.80 16.75
N THR A 493 2.63 21.48 17.05
CA THR A 493 3.86 21.48 16.26
C THR A 493 4.89 20.43 16.70
N ASP A 494 4.63 19.71 17.81
CA ASP A 494 5.55 18.70 18.33
C ASP A 494 5.71 17.50 17.37
N LEU A 495 4.61 17.06 16.74
CA LEU A 495 4.64 16.00 15.72
C LEU A 495 5.14 16.57 14.40
N VAL A 496 6.25 16.05 13.89
CA VAL A 496 6.76 16.42 12.58
C VAL A 496 5.82 15.87 11.51
N ARG A 497 5.49 16.70 10.54
CA ARG A 497 4.66 16.34 9.40
C ARG A 497 5.44 16.53 8.11
N THR A 498 5.25 15.60 7.17
CA THR A 498 5.71 15.78 5.78
C THR A 498 4.98 16.95 5.12
N ALA A 499 5.46 17.41 3.96
CA ALA A 499 4.81 18.48 3.17
C ALA A 499 3.34 18.19 2.83
N VAL A 500 2.94 16.93 2.86
CA VAL A 500 1.57 16.45 2.60
C VAL A 500 0.80 16.06 3.87
N GLY A 501 1.25 16.52 5.04
CA GLY A 501 0.54 16.38 6.32
C GLY A 501 0.65 15.02 7.01
N LYS A 502 1.36 14.03 6.42
CA LYS A 502 1.59 12.72 7.04
C LYS A 502 2.53 12.83 8.24
N VAL A 503 2.24 12.09 9.30
CA VAL A 503 3.12 11.90 10.46
C VAL A 503 3.96 10.65 10.20
N PRO A 504 5.26 10.76 9.83
CA PRO A 504 6.12 9.60 9.69
C PRO A 504 6.33 8.93 11.05
N LEU A 505 6.48 7.60 11.05
CA LEU A 505 6.72 6.85 12.27
C LEU A 505 8.09 7.17 12.88
N VAL A 506 9.10 7.44 12.05
CA VAL A 506 10.45 7.78 12.50
C VAL A 506 10.87 9.15 11.96
N VAL A 507 11.41 9.97 12.84
CA VAL A 507 12.11 11.21 12.53
C VAL A 507 13.50 11.10 13.16
N ASP A 508 14.52 11.04 12.32
CA ASP A 508 15.92 10.98 12.77
C ASP A 508 16.62 12.28 12.36
N ARG A 509 17.09 13.03 13.35
CA ARG A 509 17.82 14.30 13.19
C ARG A 509 19.28 14.02 13.53
N VAL A 510 20.15 14.18 12.53
CA VAL A 510 21.59 13.99 12.67
C VAL A 510 22.23 15.23 13.29
#